data_AF-A0A210R4E3-F1
#
_entry.id   AF-A0A210R4E3-F1
#
_cell.length_a   1.000
_cell.length_b   1.000
_cell.length_c   1.000
_cell.angle_alpha   90.00
_cell.angle_beta   90.00
_cell.angle_gamma   90.00
#
_symmetry.space_group_name_H-M   'P 1'
#
loop_
_entity.id
_entity.type
_entity.pdbx_description
1 polymer ?
#
loop_
_entity_poly.entity_id
_entity_poly.type
_entity_poly.pdbx_seq_one_letter_code
_entity_poly.pdbx_strand_id
1 'polypeptide(L)'
;MTTVISGMTTVISGMTTVISGMTTVISGMTTVISGMTTVISGMTTVISGMTTVISGMTTVISGMTTVISGMTTVISGMTTVISGMTTVISGLTT
;
A
#
# COMPACT_ATOMS: atom_id res chain seq x y z
N MET A 1 -18.06 6.38 6.30
CA MET A 1 -18.51 5.99 4.95
C MET A 1 -17.40 5.16 4.32
N THR A 2 -17.74 3.96 3.84
CA THR A 2 -16.79 3.03 3.22
C THR A 2 -17.08 3.00 1.73
N THR A 3 -16.05 3.17 0.91
CA THR A 3 -16.16 3.12 -0.55
C THR A 3 -15.48 1.87 -1.08
N VAL A 4 -16.21 1.07 -1.86
CA VAL A 4 -15.71 -0.16 -2.51
C VAL A 4 -15.72 0.04 -4.02
N ILE A 5 -14.57 -0.09 -4.67
CA ILE A 5 -14.45 0.12 -6.13
C ILE A 5 -13.66 -1.03 -6.77
N SER A 6 -14.10 -1.46 -7.96
CA SER A 6 -13.35 -2.35 -8.84
C SER A 6 -13.18 -1.69 -10.20
N GLY A 7 -11.97 -1.69 -10.75
CA GLY A 7 -11.71 -1.06 -12.05
C GLY A 7 -10.27 -1.18 -12.54
N MET A 8 -10.04 -0.84 -13.80
CA MET A 8 -8.70 -0.85 -14.39
C MET A 8 -7.82 0.25 -13.78
N THR A 9 -8.37 1.46 -13.70
CA THR A 9 -7.73 2.64 -13.13
C THR A 9 -8.68 3.28 -12.14
N THR A 10 -8.22 3.54 -10.92
CA THR A 10 -9.07 4.13 -9.87
C THR A 10 -8.34 5.22 -9.11
N VAL A 11 -9.02 6.34 -8.88
CA VAL A 11 -8.54 7.45 -8.04
C VAL A 11 -9.61 7.74 -6.98
N ILE A 12 -9.27 7.62 -5.70
CA ILE A 12 -10.21 7.85 -4.60
C ILE A 12 -9.57 8.72 -3.52
N SER A 13 -10.36 9.64 -2.96
CA SER A 13 -10.10 10.26 -1.67
C SER A 13 -11.20 9.87 -0.69
N GLY A 14 -10.86 9.35 0.48
CA GLY A 14 -11.86 8.89 1.43
C GLY A 14 -11.33 8.42 2.78
N MET A 15 -12.21 8.30 3.76
CA MET A 15 -11.84 7.90 5.12
C MET A 15 -11.51 6.39 5.20
N THR A 16 -12.33 5.56 4.56
CA THR A 16 -12.14 4.11 4.50
C THR A 16 -12.41 3.64 3.07
N THR A 17 -11.42 3.02 2.44
CA THR A 17 -11.52 2.58 1.03
C THR A 17 -11.07 1.13 0.87
N VAL A 18 -11.78 0.39 0.02
CA VAL A 18 -11.42 -0.94 -0.43
C VAL A 18 -11.40 -0.95 -1.95
N ILE A 19 -10.25 -1.22 -2.57
CA ILE A 19 -10.12 -1.22 -4.03
C ILE A 19 -9.53 -2.54 -4.53
N SER A 20 -10.11 -3.03 -5.63
CA SER A 20 -9.46 -4.05 -6.49
C SER A 20 -9.21 -3.44 -7.87
N GLY A 21 -7.97 -3.37 -8.33
CA GLY A 21 -7.70 -2.77 -9.64
C GLY A 21 -6.28 -2.90 -10.13
N MET A 22 -6.05 -2.65 -11.43
CA MET A 22 -4.71 -2.76 -12.00
C MET A 22 -3.83 -1.59 -11.59
N THR A 23 -4.36 -0.36 -11.65
CA THR A 23 -3.67 0.87 -11.25
C THR A 23 -4.53 1.69 -10.30
N THR A 24 -4.04 1.94 -9.09
CA THR A 24 -4.82 2.65 -8.05
C THR A 24 -4.03 3.80 -7.43
N VAL A 25 -4.66 4.96 -7.30
CA VAL A 25 -4.14 6.10 -6.53
C VAL A 25 -5.13 6.44 -5.42
N ILE A 26 -4.70 6.37 -4.16
CA ILE A 26 -5.57 6.69 -3.02
C ILE A 26 -4.94 7.70 -2.08
N SER A 27 -5.76 8.64 -1.60
CA SER A 27 -5.51 9.39 -0.38
C SER A 27 -6.57 9.05 0.67
N GLY A 28 -6.20 8.58 1.86
CA GLY A 28 -7.18 8.21 2.86
C GLY A 28 -6.65 7.83 4.23
N MET A 29 -7.53 7.73 5.22
CA MET A 29 -7.11 7.35 6.58
C MET A 29 -6.84 5.85 6.69
N THR A 30 -7.78 5.03 6.19
CA THR A 30 -7.66 3.57 6.17
C THR A 30 -7.90 3.04 4.75
N THR A 31 -6.94 2.30 4.21
CA THR A 31 -7.01 1.79 2.83
C THR A 31 -6.67 0.30 2.77
N VAL A 32 -7.45 -0.46 2.00
CA VAL A 32 -7.17 -1.85 1.64
C VAL A 32 -7.18 -1.98 0.14
N ILE A 33 -6.06 -2.39 -0.46
CA ILE A 33 -5.95 -2.54 -1.92
C ILE A 33 -5.46 -3.94 -2.30
N SER A 34 -6.07 -4.50 -3.33
CA SER A 34 -5.50 -5.57 -4.15
C SER A 34 -5.25 -5.03 -5.56
N GLY A 35 -4.01 -5.02 -6.04
CA GLY A 35 -3.73 -4.48 -7.38
C GLY A 35 -2.31 -4.67 -7.90
N MET A 36 -2.10 -4.40 -9.20
CA MET A 36 -0.76 -4.53 -9.78
C MET A 36 0.14 -3.36 -9.42
N THR A 37 -0.35 -2.13 -9.61
CA THR A 37 0.38 -0.89 -9.37
C THR A 37 -0.42 0.02 -8.44
N THR A 38 0.12 0.34 -7.26
CA THR A 38 -0.60 1.12 -6.26
C THR A 38 0.23 2.28 -5.74
N VAL A 39 -0.35 3.48 -5.69
CA VAL A 39 0.22 4.66 -5.02
C VAL A 39 -0.74 5.11 -3.93
N ILE A 40 -0.27 5.16 -2.68
CA ILE A 40 -1.12 5.49 -1.54
C ILE A 40 -0.46 6.53 -0.64
N SER A 41 -1.26 7.50 -0.20
CA SER A 41 -0.96 8.34 0.94
C SER A 41 -2.01 8.12 2.03
N GLY A 42 -1.61 7.70 3.22
CA GLY A 42 -2.59 7.45 4.28
C GLY A 42 -2.06 7.08 5.65
N MET A 43 -2.92 7.04 6.67
CA MET A 43 -2.49 6.67 8.03
C MET A 43 -2.25 5.17 8.16
N THR A 44 -3.23 4.36 7.75
CA THR A 44 -3.18 2.90 7.86
C THR A 44 -3.47 2.27 6.52
N THR A 45 -2.55 1.45 6.04
CA THR A 45 -2.60 0.91 4.68
C THR A 45 -2.29 -0.58 4.67
N VAL A 46 -3.14 -1.36 4.00
CA VAL A 46 -2.91 -2.79 3.73
C VAL A 46 -2.95 -3.02 2.23
N ILE A 47 -1.87 -3.55 1.65
CA ILE A 47 -1.78 -3.79 0.21
C ILE A 47 -1.35 -5.22 -0.08
N SER A 48 -2.00 -5.82 -1.07
CA SER A 48 -1.49 -6.96 -1.82
C SER A 48 -1.26 -6.54 -3.27
N GLY A 49 -0.02 -6.60 -3.76
CA GLY A 49 0.25 -6.15 -5.13
C GLY A 49 1.66 -6.34 -5.66
N MET A 50 1.88 -6.09 -6.95
CA MET A 50 3.19 -6.28 -7.57
C MET A 50 4.14 -5.10 -7.30
N THR A 51 3.66 -3.87 -7.48
CA THR A 51 4.44 -2.64 -7.33
C THR A 51 3.68 -1.65 -6.48
N THR A 52 4.25 -1.26 -5.34
CA THR A 52 3.58 -0.40 -4.37
C THR A 52 4.46 0.78 -3.97
N VAL A 53 3.92 1.99 -4.00
CA VAL A 53 4.54 3.19 -3.41
C VAL A 53 3.61 3.72 -2.33
N ILE A 54 4.11 3.82 -1.10
CA ILE A 54 3.30 4.26 0.04
C ILE A 54 3.99 5.34 0.83
N SER A 55 3.23 6.38 1.18
CA SER A 55 3.56 7.30 2.26
C SER A 55 2.51 7.16 3.36
N GLY A 56 2.90 6.71 4.55
CA GLY A 56 1.93 6.52 5.61
C GLY A 56 2.46 6.16 6.99
N MET A 57 1.60 6.21 8.01
CA MET A 57 2.06 5.98 9.38
C MET A 57 2.28 4.49 9.68
N THR A 58 1.32 3.65 9.29
CA THR A 58 1.35 2.19 9.48
C THR A 58 1.04 1.51 8.15
N THR A 59 1.97 0.66 7.70
CA THR A 59 1.85 -0.04 6.41
C THR A 59 2.07 -1.54 6.57
N VAL A 60 1.20 -2.33 5.94
CA VAL A 60 1.34 -3.77 5.78
C VAL A 60 1.27 -4.10 4.30
N ILE A 61 2.31 -4.72 3.76
CA ILE A 61 2.40 -5.01 2.33
C ILE A 61 2.76 -6.47 2.11
N SER A 62 2.06 -7.10 1.18
CA SER A 62 2.50 -8.32 0.49
C SER A 62 2.73 -7.98 -0.98
N GLY A 63 3.96 -8.05 -1.47
CA GLY A 63 4.24 -7.67 -2.85
C GLY A 63 5.66 -7.85 -3.35
N MET A 64 5.86 -7.74 -4.66
CA MET A 64 7.19 -7.97 -5.26
C MET A 64 8.13 -6.77 -5.04
N THR A 65 7.68 -5.57 -5.38
CA THR A 65 8.47 -4.34 -5.33
C THR A 65 7.77 -3.27 -4.51
N THR A 66 8.40 -2.79 -3.43
CA THR A 66 7.78 -1.85 -2.51
C THR A 66 8.70 -0.66 -2.20
N VAL A 67 8.17 0.55 -2.29
CA VAL A 67 8.80 1.79 -1.80
C VAL A 67 7.91 2.40 -0.72
N ILE A 68 8.45 2.59 0.48
CA ILE A 68 7.66 3.00 1.64
C ILE A 68 8.36 4.13 2.37
N SER A 69 7.61 5.18 2.68
CA SER A 69 7.96 6.19 3.66
C SER A 69 6.96 6.14 4.80
N GLY A 70 7.37 5.69 5.98
CA GLY A 70 6.42 5.52 7.08
C GLY A 70 6.99 5.18 8.44
N MET A 71 6.21 5.37 9.50
CA MET A 71 6.69 5.15 10.87
C MET A 71 6.81 3.66 11.21
N THR A 72 5.80 2.87 10.88
CA THR A 72 5.74 1.43 11.15
C THR A 72 5.42 0.66 9.87
N THR A 73 6.26 -0.31 9.55
CA THR A 73 6.21 -1.01 8.26
C THR A 73 6.37 -2.51 8.45
N VAL A 74 5.46 -3.29 7.88
CA VAL A 74 5.54 -4.76 7.79
C VAL A 74 5.45 -5.17 6.34
N ILE A 75 6.46 -5.89 5.85
CA ILE A 75 6.53 -6.26 4.43
C ILE A 75 6.81 -7.75 4.27
N SER A 76 6.07 -8.36 3.37
CA SER A 76 6.39 -9.65 2.78
C SER A 76 6.67 -9.46 1.28
N GLY A 77 7.94 -9.47 0.87
CA GLY A 77 8.30 -9.13 -0.52
C GLY A 77 9.73 -9.40 -0.93
N MET A 78 10.05 -9.11 -2.20
CA MET A 78 11.35 -9.44 -2.83
C MET A 78 12.28 -8.24 -3.01
N THR A 79 11.75 -7.04 -3.23
CA THR A 79 12.55 -5.81 -3.39
C THR A 79 11.90 -4.68 -2.60
N THR A 80 12.62 -4.16 -1.59
CA THR A 80 12.05 -3.20 -0.63
C THR A 80 12.98 -2.00 -0.42
N VAL A 81 12.45 -0.79 -0.60
CA VAL A 81 13.10 0.46 -0.19
C VAL A 81 12.23 1.11 0.88
N ILE A 82 12.80 1.35 2.06
CA ILE A 82 12.04 1.79 3.23
C ILE A 82 12.75 2.96 3.88
N SER A 83 12.02 4.03 4.12
CA SER A 83 12.41 5.14 4.98
C SER A 83 11.43 5.18 6.15
N GLY A 84 11.87 4.72 7.33
CA GLY A 84 10.97 4.57 8.46
C GLY A 84 11.64 4.26 9.80
N MET A 85 10.86 4.35 10.88
CA MET A 85 11.36 4.18 12.24
C MET A 85 11.36 2.72 12.69
N THR A 86 10.31 1.96 12.36
CA THR A 86 10.14 0.55 12.72
C THR A 86 9.81 -0.26 11.47
N THR A 87 10.60 -1.31 11.23
CA THR A 87 10.49 -2.14 10.03
C THR A 87 10.59 -3.63 10.37
N VAL A 88 9.64 -4.42 9.86
CA VAL A 88 9.66 -5.89 9.89
C VAL A 88 9.58 -6.40 8.46
N ILE A 89 10.54 -7.22 8.03
CA ILE A 89 10.61 -7.77 6.68
C ILE A 89 10.62 -9.29 6.76
N SER A 90 9.73 -9.94 6.01
CA SER A 90 9.75 -11.38 5.78
C SER A 90 9.86 -11.65 4.28
N GLY A 91 11.06 -11.98 3.78
CA GLY A 91 11.28 -12.20 2.35
C GLY A 91 12.76 -12.14 1.98
N LEU A 92 13.07 -12.37 0.71
CA LEU A 92 14.43 -12.18 0.20
C LEU A 92 14.67 -10.69 0.00
N THR A 93 15.63 -10.10 0.70
CA THR A 93 16.09 -8.74 0.46
C THR A 93 17.27 -8.78 -0.52
N THR A 94 17.13 -8.17 -1.70
CA THR A 94 18.26 -7.89 -2.62
C THR A 94 18.46 -6.39 -2.76
#